data_AF-A0A2J8UZ38-F1
#
_entry.id   AF-A0A2J8UZ38-F1
#
_cell.length_a   1.000
_cell.length_b   1.000
_cell.length_c   1.000
_cell.angle_alpha   90.00
_cell.angle_beta   90.00
_cell.angle_gamma   90.00
#
_symmetry.space_group_name_H-M   'P 1'
#
loop_
_entity.id
_entity.type
_entity.pdbx_description
1 polymer ?
#
loop_
_entity_poly.entity_id
_entity_poly.type
_entity_poly.pdbx_seq_one_letter_code
_entity_poly.pdbx_strand_id
1 'polypeptide(L)'
;DAYKSQLSCVVVDDIERLLDYVPIGPRFSNLVLQALLVLLKKAPPQGRKLLIIGTTSRKDVLQEMEMLNAFSTTIHVPNIATGEQLLEALELLGNFKDKERTTIAQQVKGKKVWIGIKKLLMLIEMSLQMDPEYRVRKFLALLREEGASERPSKEVGCTVGLLSLSCFAKLPCHNAGKT
;
A
#
# COMPACT_ATOMS: atom_id res chain seq x y z
N ASP A 1 -12.15 22.59 -7.52
CA ASP A 1 -13.53 22.13 -7.80
C ASP A 1 -14.21 21.35 -6.69
N ALA A 2 -13.52 20.54 -5.88
CA ALA A 2 -14.12 19.72 -4.81
C ALA A 2 -15.09 20.49 -3.91
N TYR A 3 -14.73 21.71 -3.49
CA TYR A 3 -15.61 22.55 -2.67
C TYR A 3 -16.92 22.96 -3.34
N LYS A 4 -17.13 22.79 -4.64
CA LYS A 4 -18.42 23.09 -5.29
C LYS A 4 -19.48 22.02 -5.00
N SER A 5 -19.08 20.81 -4.58
CA SER A 5 -19.98 19.69 -4.26
C SER A 5 -20.39 19.68 -2.79
N GLN A 6 -21.58 19.14 -2.48
CA GLN A 6 -22.04 18.90 -1.11
C GLN A 6 -21.20 17.82 -0.41
N LEU A 7 -20.87 16.76 -1.14
CA LEU A 7 -20.00 15.67 -0.70
C LEU A 7 -18.88 15.53 -1.73
N SER A 8 -17.64 15.54 -1.28
CA SER A 8 -16.46 15.44 -2.15
C SER A 8 -15.43 14.50 -1.56
N CYS A 9 -14.76 13.75 -2.43
CA CYS A 9 -13.61 12.92 -2.11
C CYS A 9 -12.47 13.29 -3.04
N VAL A 10 -11.28 13.52 -2.47
CA VAL A 10 -10.05 13.80 -3.23
C VAL A 10 -9.02 12.75 -2.85
N VAL A 11 -8.44 12.11 -3.86
CA VAL A 11 -7.33 11.18 -3.67
C VAL A 11 -6.04 11.90 -4.06
N VAL A 12 -5.10 11.97 -3.13
CA VAL A 12 -3.76 12.51 -3.30
C VAL A 12 -2.80 11.32 -3.31
N ASP A 13 -2.57 10.78 -4.50
CA ASP A 13 -1.78 9.57 -4.68
C ASP A 13 -0.27 9.89 -4.71
N ASP A 14 0.54 9.01 -4.12
CA ASP A 14 2.00 9.03 -4.12
C ASP A 14 2.57 10.39 -3.66
N ILE A 15 2.22 10.78 -2.43
CA ILE A 15 2.53 12.11 -1.86
C ILE A 15 4.01 12.44 -1.98
N GLU A 16 4.89 11.48 -1.70
CA GLU A 16 6.33 11.70 -1.80
C GLU A 16 6.79 12.09 -3.21
N ARG A 17 6.08 11.65 -4.24
CA ARG A 17 6.34 12.01 -5.63
C ARG A 17 5.79 13.39 -5.97
N LEU A 18 4.64 13.77 -5.41
CA LEU A 18 4.14 15.16 -5.50
C LEU A 18 5.08 16.16 -4.83
N LEU A 19 5.77 15.75 -3.76
CA LEU A 19 6.77 16.55 -3.07
C LEU A 19 8.14 16.54 -3.78
N ASP A 20 8.29 15.87 -4.92
CA ASP A 20 9.58 15.67 -5.60
C ASP A 20 10.67 15.15 -4.64
N TYR A 21 10.31 14.25 -3.73
CA TYR A 21 11.26 13.78 -2.72
C TYR A 21 12.35 12.90 -3.33
N VAL A 22 13.60 13.20 -2.97
CA VAL A 22 14.78 12.38 -3.27
C VAL A 22 15.51 12.03 -1.96
N PRO A 23 15.80 10.74 -1.68
CA PRO A 23 16.40 10.33 -0.40
C PRO A 23 17.89 10.73 -0.25
N ILE A 24 18.62 10.90 -1.37
CA ILE A 24 20.04 11.26 -1.33
C ILE A 24 20.17 12.77 -1.08
N GLY A 25 20.71 13.13 0.09
CA GLY A 25 20.82 14.53 0.52
C GLY A 25 19.45 15.18 0.57
N PRO A 26 18.56 14.71 1.47
CA PRO A 26 17.10 14.76 1.32
C PRO A 26 16.60 16.07 0.70
N ARG A 27 16.04 15.97 -0.51
CA ARG A 27 15.48 17.10 -1.25
C ARG A 27 13.99 16.90 -1.42
N PHE A 28 13.24 17.99 -1.34
CA PHE A 28 11.80 18.01 -1.63
C PHE A 28 11.36 19.44 -1.94
N SER A 29 10.21 19.58 -2.59
CA SER A 29 9.58 20.85 -2.88
C SER A 29 8.85 21.38 -1.65
N ASN A 30 9.52 22.24 -0.86
CA ASN A 30 8.91 22.84 0.33
C ASN A 30 7.67 23.69 -0.02
N LEU A 31 7.64 24.31 -1.21
CA LEU A 31 6.46 25.06 -1.67
C LEU A 31 5.22 24.16 -1.74
N VAL A 32 5.37 22.97 -2.34
CA VAL A 32 4.27 22.00 -2.46
C VAL A 32 3.90 21.43 -1.08
N LEU A 33 4.90 21.16 -0.24
CA LEU A 33 4.67 20.70 1.14
C LEU A 33 3.78 21.68 1.92
N GLN A 34 4.16 22.95 1.96
CA GLN A 34 3.40 23.98 2.69
C GLN A 34 2.00 24.17 2.12
N ALA A 35 1.86 24.17 0.79
CA ALA A 35 0.55 24.27 0.14
C ALA A 35 -0.36 23.08 0.53
N LEU A 36 0.16 21.84 0.50
CA LEU A 36 -0.59 20.66 0.90
C LEU A 36 -0.97 20.68 2.40
N LEU A 37 -0.05 21.07 3.29
CA LEU A 37 -0.34 21.19 4.72
C LEU A 37 -1.48 22.18 4.99
N VAL A 38 -1.50 23.32 4.29
CA VAL A 38 -2.59 24.29 4.37
C VAL A 38 -3.90 23.69 3.85
N LEU A 39 -3.87 23.01 2.70
CA LEU A 39 -5.07 22.40 2.11
C LEU A 39 -5.66 21.28 2.98
N LEU A 40 -4.81 20.45 3.58
CA LEU A 40 -5.23 19.34 4.46
C LEU A 40 -5.94 19.85 5.73
N LYS A 41 -5.56 21.03 6.22
CA LYS A 41 -6.16 21.67 7.40
C LYS A 41 -7.33 22.60 7.07
N LYS A 42 -7.53 22.95 5.79
CA LYS A 42 -8.56 23.90 5.37
C LYS A 42 -9.94 23.25 5.37
N ALA A 43 -10.80 23.71 6.27
CA ALA A 43 -12.19 23.29 6.33
C ALA A 43 -12.94 23.63 5.02
N PRO A 44 -13.81 22.73 4.53
CA PRO A 44 -14.71 23.05 3.43
C PRO A 44 -15.71 24.16 3.83
N PRO A 45 -16.32 24.86 2.86
CA PRO A 45 -17.39 25.82 3.14
C PRO A 45 -18.53 25.18 3.94
N GLN A 46 -19.24 26.00 4.72
CA GLN A 46 -20.32 25.53 5.58
C GLN A 46 -21.34 24.67 4.82
N GLY A 47 -21.75 23.56 5.44
CA GLY A 47 -22.71 22.61 4.85
C GLY A 47 -22.10 21.59 3.89
N ARG A 48 -20.81 21.70 3.55
CA ARG A 48 -20.14 20.77 2.61
C ARG A 48 -19.19 19.83 3.35
N LYS A 49 -19.03 18.61 2.84
CA LYS A 49 -18.11 17.61 3.39
C LYS A 49 -17.02 17.25 2.39
N LEU A 50 -15.80 17.13 2.89
CA LEU A 50 -14.62 16.73 2.13
C LEU A 50 -13.92 15.57 2.85
N LEU A 51 -13.66 14.51 2.07
CA LEU A 51 -12.79 13.41 2.42
C LEU A 51 -11.51 13.54 1.59
N ILE A 52 -10.35 13.48 2.23
CA ILE A 52 -9.06 13.41 1.54
C ILE A 52 -8.42 12.08 1.88
N ILE A 53 -8.05 11.33 0.83
CA ILE A 53 -7.29 10.08 0.93
C ILE A 53 -5.91 10.34 0.37
N GLY A 54 -4.88 10.32 1.20
CA GLY A 54 -3.49 10.35 0.79
C GLY A 54 -2.94 8.93 0.67
N THR A 55 -2.07 8.66 -0.29
CA THR A 55 -1.23 7.45 -0.29
C THR A 55 0.24 7.84 -0.21
N THR A 56 1.00 7.05 0.53
CA THR A 56 2.47 7.15 0.58
C THR A 56 3.05 5.77 0.76
N SER A 57 4.21 5.50 0.19
CA SER A 57 5.03 4.32 0.50
C SER A 57 6.14 4.61 1.52
N ARG A 58 6.28 5.87 1.96
CA ARG A 58 7.30 6.35 2.90
C ARG A 58 6.71 7.14 4.06
N LYS A 59 6.05 6.41 4.96
CA LYS A 59 5.44 6.96 6.19
C LYS A 59 6.45 7.72 7.05
N ASP A 60 7.65 7.18 7.20
CA ASP A 60 8.77 7.76 7.94
C ASP A 60 9.10 9.18 7.47
N VAL A 61 9.19 9.37 6.15
CA VAL A 61 9.45 10.69 5.55
C VAL A 61 8.32 11.67 5.86
N LEU A 62 7.06 11.26 5.72
CA LEU A 62 5.92 12.14 6.03
C LEU A 62 5.80 12.44 7.53
N GLN A 63 6.33 11.57 8.39
CA GLN A 63 6.42 11.79 9.83
C GLN A 63 7.44 12.88 10.15
N GLU A 64 8.64 12.80 9.56
CA GLU A 64 9.69 13.81 9.71
C GLU A 64 9.27 15.19 9.18
N MET A 65 8.42 15.22 8.16
CA MET A 65 7.85 16.45 7.59
C MET A 65 6.63 16.99 8.35
N GLU A 66 6.26 16.39 9.48
CA GLU A 66 5.06 16.70 10.27
C GLU A 66 3.73 16.62 9.48
N MET A 67 3.74 16.04 8.28
CA MET A 67 2.57 15.94 7.42
C MET A 67 1.58 14.89 7.91
N LEU A 68 2.07 13.82 8.57
CA LEU A 68 1.17 12.83 9.19
C LEU A 68 0.21 13.47 10.21
N ASN A 69 0.65 14.50 10.95
CA ASN A 69 -0.17 15.20 11.93
C ASN A 69 -1.29 16.04 11.28
N ALA A 70 -1.21 16.31 9.98
CA ALA A 70 -2.26 16.99 9.23
C ALA A 70 -3.39 16.04 8.80
N PHE A 71 -3.17 14.72 8.86
CA PHE A 71 -4.20 13.72 8.61
C PHE A 71 -4.90 13.32 9.91
N SER A 72 -6.19 13.00 9.82
CA SER A 72 -7.00 12.61 10.98
C SER A 72 -6.69 11.18 11.44
N THR A 73 -6.40 10.29 10.51
CA THR A 73 -6.05 8.89 10.80
C THR A 73 -5.20 8.27 9.70
N THR A 74 -4.55 7.15 10.02
CA THR A 74 -3.67 6.41 9.13
C THR A 74 -4.06 4.94 9.11
N ILE A 75 -4.23 4.37 7.92
CA ILE A 75 -4.51 2.95 7.70
C ILE A 75 -3.27 2.29 7.11
N HIS A 76 -2.78 1.25 7.77
CA HIS A 76 -1.68 0.45 7.25
C HIS A 76 -2.19 -0.56 6.21
N VAL A 77 -1.59 -0.57 5.02
CA VAL A 77 -1.81 -1.61 4.01
C VAL A 77 -0.58 -2.53 3.98
N PRO A 78 -0.64 -3.71 4.60
CA PRO A 78 0.51 -4.62 4.68
C PRO A 78 0.71 -5.39 3.37
N ASN A 79 1.95 -5.86 3.18
CA ASN A 79 2.26 -6.88 2.19
C ASN A 79 1.70 -8.25 2.58
N ILE A 80 1.61 -9.16 1.61
CA ILE A 80 1.35 -10.58 1.86
C ILE A 80 2.53 -11.15 2.65
N ALA A 81 2.24 -11.72 3.82
CA ALA A 81 3.24 -12.06 4.82
C ALA A 81 3.43 -13.57 5.06
N THR A 82 2.44 -14.39 4.68
CA THR A 82 2.47 -15.85 4.90
C THR A 82 2.21 -16.64 3.63
N GLY A 83 2.69 -17.88 3.59
CA GLY A 83 2.45 -18.80 2.49
C GLY A 83 0.96 -19.06 2.26
N GLU A 84 0.15 -19.08 3.32
CA GLU A 84 -1.30 -19.25 3.23
C GLU A 84 -1.96 -18.06 2.53
N GLN A 85 -1.63 -16.82 2.91
CA GLN A 85 -2.14 -15.61 2.25
C GLN A 85 -1.70 -15.55 0.78
N LEU A 86 -0.48 -15.99 0.47
CA LEU A 86 0.01 -16.08 -0.90
C LEU A 86 -0.80 -17.08 -1.72
N LEU A 87 -1.06 -18.28 -1.18
CA LEU A 87 -1.85 -19.30 -1.87
C LEU A 87 -3.29 -18.86 -2.10
N GLU A 88 -3.91 -18.22 -1.11
CA GLU A 88 -5.24 -17.62 -1.24
C GLU A 88 -5.27 -16.58 -2.37
N ALA A 89 -4.26 -15.71 -2.43
CA ALA A 89 -4.15 -14.74 -3.52
C ALA A 89 -4.00 -15.44 -4.89
N LEU A 90 -3.16 -16.48 -4.99
CA LEU A 90 -2.99 -17.24 -6.23
C LEU A 90 -4.25 -18.01 -6.64
N GLU A 91 -5.04 -18.47 -5.69
CA GLU A 91 -6.33 -19.12 -5.90
C GLU A 91 -7.35 -18.14 -6.48
N LEU A 92 -7.54 -16.99 -5.84
CA LEU A 92 -8.47 -15.96 -6.29
C LEU A 92 -8.10 -15.39 -7.66
N LEU A 93 -6.80 -15.32 -7.98
CA LEU A 93 -6.32 -14.87 -9.28
C LEU A 93 -6.43 -15.93 -10.38
N GLY A 94 -6.51 -17.23 -10.04
CA GLY A 94 -6.81 -18.31 -10.97
C GLY A 94 -5.77 -18.57 -12.07
N ASN A 95 -4.53 -18.09 -11.91
CA ASN A 95 -3.51 -18.18 -12.97
C ASN A 95 -2.74 -19.51 -13.01
N PHE A 96 -2.70 -20.23 -11.90
CA PHE A 96 -2.02 -21.54 -11.77
C PHE A 96 -3.02 -22.67 -11.59
N LYS A 97 -2.77 -23.81 -12.24
CA LYS A 97 -3.56 -25.03 -12.07
C LYS A 97 -3.40 -25.62 -10.67
N ASP A 98 -4.33 -26.47 -10.26
CA ASP A 98 -4.33 -27.08 -8.92
C ASP A 98 -3.03 -27.82 -8.59
N LYS A 99 -2.48 -28.54 -9.56
CA LYS A 99 -1.19 -29.24 -9.42
C LYS A 99 -0.02 -28.27 -9.22
N GLU A 100 -0.04 -27.13 -9.93
CA GLU A 100 0.97 -26.07 -9.82
C GLU A 100 0.85 -25.38 -8.45
N ARG A 101 -0.37 -25.03 -8.02
CA ARG A 101 -0.65 -24.46 -6.70
C ARG A 101 -0.22 -25.39 -5.57
N THR A 102 -0.45 -26.69 -5.70
CA THR A 102 0.00 -27.70 -4.72
C THR A 102 1.53 -27.72 -4.61
N THR A 103 2.24 -27.61 -5.73
CA THR A 103 3.71 -27.57 -5.76
C THR A 103 4.23 -26.28 -5.10
N ILE A 104 3.62 -25.13 -5.40
CA ILE A 104 3.95 -23.85 -4.77
C ILE A 104 3.70 -23.94 -3.26
N ALA A 105 2.56 -24.51 -2.85
CA ALA A 105 2.16 -24.65 -1.45
C ALA A 105 3.20 -25.42 -0.63
N GLN A 106 3.69 -26.55 -1.14
CA GLN A 106 4.75 -27.32 -0.50
C GLN A 106 6.04 -26.50 -0.31
N GLN A 107 6.35 -25.60 -1.23
CA GLN A 107 7.58 -24.80 -1.20
C GLN A 107 7.48 -23.56 -0.29
N VAL A 108 6.28 -23.04 -0.05
CA VAL A 108 6.06 -21.85 0.80
C VAL A 108 5.49 -22.19 2.19
N LYS A 109 5.06 -23.44 2.42
CA LYS A 109 4.52 -23.89 3.70
C LYS A 109 5.52 -23.65 4.84
N GLY A 110 5.07 -22.99 5.90
CA GLY A 110 5.89 -22.67 7.06
C GLY A 110 6.98 -21.62 6.80
N LYS A 111 7.04 -21.02 5.61
CA LYS A 111 7.97 -19.94 5.28
C LYS A 111 7.24 -18.59 5.37
N LYS A 112 7.98 -17.57 5.79
CA LYS A 112 7.51 -16.19 5.67
C LYS A 112 7.68 -15.73 4.23
N VAL A 113 6.72 -14.95 3.76
CA VAL A 113 6.82 -14.22 2.51
C VAL A 113 6.71 -12.71 2.80
N TRP A 114 7.15 -11.85 1.89
CA TRP A 114 6.95 -10.42 2.00
C TRP A 114 6.86 -9.81 0.60
N ILE A 115 5.65 -9.78 0.05
CA ILE A 115 5.43 -9.31 -1.32
C ILE A 115 4.15 -8.49 -1.44
N GLY A 116 4.24 -7.35 -2.12
CA GLY A 116 3.07 -6.52 -2.43
C GLY A 116 2.28 -7.10 -3.61
N ILE A 117 0.95 -6.94 -3.60
CA ILE A 117 0.06 -7.55 -4.60
C ILE A 117 0.42 -7.17 -6.05
N LYS A 118 0.79 -5.91 -6.31
CA LYS A 118 1.21 -5.45 -7.64
C LYS A 118 2.46 -6.18 -8.12
N LYS A 119 3.43 -6.39 -7.23
CA LYS A 119 4.67 -7.13 -7.55
C LYS A 119 4.37 -8.61 -7.78
N LEU A 120 3.51 -9.20 -6.95
CA LEU A 120 3.06 -10.59 -7.12
C LEU A 120 2.45 -10.81 -8.52
N LEU A 121 1.52 -9.93 -8.95
CA LEU A 121 0.93 -10.00 -10.29
C LEU A 121 1.99 -9.96 -11.40
N MET A 122 2.99 -9.09 -11.27
CA MET A 122 4.12 -9.02 -12.20
C MET A 122 4.91 -10.34 -12.25
N LEU A 123 5.19 -10.95 -11.10
CA LEU A 123 5.92 -12.23 -11.06
C LEU A 123 5.12 -13.37 -11.67
N ILE A 124 3.80 -13.40 -11.45
CA ILE A 124 2.89 -14.37 -12.06
C ILE A 124 2.96 -14.23 -13.58
N GLU A 125 2.76 -13.01 -14.09
CA GLU A 125 2.75 -12.76 -15.54
C GLU A 125 4.07 -13.15 -16.19
N MET A 126 5.21 -12.75 -15.62
CA MET A 126 6.53 -13.17 -16.10
C MET A 126 6.72 -14.69 -16.11
N SER A 127 6.10 -15.40 -15.16
CA SER A 127 6.20 -16.86 -15.08
C SER A 127 5.31 -17.56 -16.10
N LEU A 128 4.15 -16.99 -16.43
CA LEU A 128 3.22 -17.52 -17.43
C LEU A 128 3.78 -17.48 -18.86
N GLN A 129 4.75 -16.60 -19.13
CA GLN A 129 5.48 -16.52 -20.40
C GLN A 129 6.41 -17.73 -20.65
N MET A 130 6.65 -18.56 -19.63
CA MET A 130 7.43 -19.79 -19.77
C MET A 130 6.55 -20.95 -20.24
N ASP A 131 7.18 -21.97 -20.84
CA ASP A 131 6.49 -23.22 -21.15
C ASP A 131 5.85 -23.82 -19.88
N PRO A 132 4.70 -24.52 -19.99
CA PRO A 132 3.92 -25.00 -18.85
C PRO A 132 4.73 -25.76 -17.79
N GLU A 133 5.75 -26.51 -18.19
CA GLU A 133 6.59 -27.29 -17.28
C GLU A 133 7.55 -26.45 -16.43
N TYR A 134 7.86 -25.22 -16.84
CA TYR A 134 8.82 -24.33 -16.17
C TYR A 134 8.18 -23.18 -15.39
N ARG A 135 6.86 -22.96 -15.51
CA ARG A 135 6.15 -21.82 -14.89
C ARG A 135 6.36 -21.76 -13.38
N VAL A 136 6.10 -22.87 -12.68
CA VAL A 136 6.25 -22.94 -11.22
C VAL A 136 7.69 -22.72 -10.79
N ARG A 137 8.65 -23.31 -11.52
CA ARG A 137 10.08 -23.14 -11.22
C ARG A 137 10.50 -21.68 -11.38
N LYS A 138 10.05 -21.01 -12.45
CA LYS A 138 10.33 -19.59 -12.69
C LYS A 138 9.70 -18.71 -11.61
N PHE A 139 8.44 -18.95 -11.27
CA PHE A 139 7.73 -18.21 -10.22
C PHE A 139 8.46 -18.29 -8.88
N LEU A 140 8.83 -19.50 -8.45
CA LEU A 140 9.54 -19.72 -7.19
C LEU A 140 10.95 -19.14 -7.19
N ALA A 141 11.62 -19.07 -8.35
CA ALA A 141 12.91 -18.40 -8.48
C ALA A 141 12.76 -16.88 -8.31
N LEU A 142 11.82 -16.27 -9.04
CA LEU A 142 11.53 -14.84 -8.93
C LEU A 142 11.09 -14.45 -7.51
N LEU A 143 10.23 -15.25 -6.89
CA LEU A 143 9.78 -15.00 -5.51
C LEU A 143 10.95 -15.03 -4.50
N ARG A 144 11.98 -15.84 -4.76
CA ARG A 144 13.19 -15.90 -3.94
C ARG A 144 14.11 -14.70 -4.16
N GLU A 145 14.30 -14.30 -5.42
CA GLU A 145 15.14 -13.16 -5.81
C GLU A 145 14.62 -11.83 -5.24
N GLU A 146 13.30 -11.67 -5.13
CA GLU A 146 12.67 -10.47 -4.53
C GLU A 146 12.82 -10.38 -3.01
N GLY A 147 13.54 -11.30 -2.37
CA GLY A 147 13.77 -11.28 -0.93
C GLY A 147 12.50 -11.57 -0.11
N ALA A 148 11.44 -12.09 -0.73
CA ALA A 148 10.19 -12.38 -0.01
C ALA A 148 10.41 -13.36 1.15
N SER A 149 11.44 -14.22 1.11
CA SER A 149 11.72 -15.20 2.17
C SER A 149 12.35 -14.60 3.45
N GLU A 150 12.71 -13.32 3.47
CA GLU A 150 13.29 -12.63 4.64
C GLU A 150 12.54 -11.30 4.89
N ARG A 151 12.05 -11.07 6.12
CA ARG A 151 11.48 -9.76 6.47
C ARG A 151 12.61 -8.73 6.50
N PRO A 152 12.52 -7.61 5.76
CA PRO A 152 13.48 -6.53 5.91
C PRO A 152 13.39 -5.93 7.32
N SER A 153 14.54 -5.47 7.85
CA SER A 153 14.66 -4.80 9.16
C SER A 153 13.96 -3.43 9.22
N LYS A 154 13.53 -2.91 8.08
CA LYS A 154 12.68 -1.73 7.92
C LYS A 154 11.47 -2.11 7.07
N GLU A 155 10.26 -1.70 7.45
CA GLU A 155 9.05 -1.91 6.64
C GLU A 155 9.11 -1.08 5.35
N VAL A 156 9.63 -1.65 4.26
CA VAL A 156 9.73 -0.96 2.94
C VAL A 156 8.41 -1.05 2.13
N GLY A 157 7.39 -1.71 2.66
CA GLY A 157 6.10 -1.88 2.01
C GLY A 157 4.98 -1.36 2.89
N CYS A 158 4.88 -0.05 3.02
CA CYS A 158 3.83 0.58 3.82
C CYS A 158 3.13 1.59 2.93
N THR A 159 2.25 1.12 2.04
CA THR A 159 1.26 2.04 1.47
C THR A 159 0.34 2.43 2.62
N VAL A 160 0.50 3.64 3.15
CA VAL A 160 -0.40 4.14 4.19
C VAL A 160 -1.56 4.84 3.49
N GLY A 161 -2.77 4.36 3.74
CA GLY A 161 -3.98 5.13 3.47
C GLY A 161 -4.10 6.21 4.52
N LEU A 162 -3.74 7.45 4.17
CA LEU A 162 -3.90 8.60 5.04
C LEU A 162 -5.31 9.16 4.83
N LEU A 163 -6.08 9.28 5.90
CA LEU A 163 -7.44 9.79 5.85
C LEU A 163 -7.50 11.11 6.60
N SER A 164 -7.82 12.19 5.88
CA SER A 164 -8.21 13.46 6.48
C SER A 164 -9.71 13.63 6.30
N LEU A 165 -10.43 13.63 7.42
CA LEU A 165 -11.87 13.83 7.48
C LEU A 165 -12.11 15.24 8.03
N SER A 166 -12.29 16.21 7.13
CA SER A 166 -12.58 17.59 7.55
C SER A 166 -14.05 17.83 7.91
N CYS A 167 -14.91 16.80 7.93
CA CYS A 167 -16.34 16.95 8.27
C CYS A 167 -17.07 15.66 8.76
N PHE A 168 -16.38 14.65 9.29
CA PHE A 168 -17.06 13.64 10.12
C PHE A 168 -16.73 13.89 11.58
N ALA A 169 -17.69 14.50 12.29
CA ALA A 169 -17.77 14.29 13.72
C ALA A 169 -17.79 12.77 13.98
N LYS A 170 -16.74 12.26 14.64
CA LYS A 170 -16.66 10.93 15.25
C LYS A 170 -17.26 9.79 14.41
N LEU A 171 -16.47 9.23 13.50
CA LEU A 171 -16.63 7.80 13.20
C LEU A 171 -15.98 7.03 14.37
N PRO A 172 -16.71 6.21 15.13
CA PRO A 172 -16.10 5.36 16.13
C PRO A 172 -15.22 4.34 15.40
N CYS A 173 -13.91 4.46 15.57
CA CYS A 173 -13.01 3.34 15.34
C CYS A 173 -13.40 2.25 16.33
N HIS A 174 -14.29 1.35 15.95
CA HIS A 174 -14.60 0.19 16.76
C HIS A 174 -13.41 -0.76 16.69
N ASN A 175 -12.83 -1.05 17.85
CA ASN A 175 -11.86 -2.11 18.06
C ASN A 175 -12.41 -3.43 17.49
N ALA A 176 -11.91 -3.86 16.33
CA ALA A 176 -11.97 -5.27 15.96
C ALA A 176 -10.83 -5.99 16.67
N GLY A 177 -11.07 -6.34 17.94
CA GLY A 177 -10.11 -7.06 18.76
C GLY A 177 -10.73 -7.53 20.06
N LYS A 178 -10.85 -8.87 20.17
CA LYS A 178 -11.25 -9.71 21.32
C LYS A 178 -12.73 -10.09 21.42
N THR A 179 -13.02 -11.27 20.88
CA THR A 179 -13.59 -12.40 21.66
C THR A 179 -12.87 -13.66 21.23
#